data_AF-A0A251WLL1-F1
#
_entry.id   AF-A0A251WLL1-F1
#
_cell.length_a   1.000
_cell.length_b   1.000
_cell.length_c   1.000
_cell.angle_alpha   90.00
_cell.angle_beta   90.00
_cell.angle_gamma   90.00
#
_symmetry.space_group_name_H-M   'P 1'
#
loop_
_entity.id
_entity.type
_entity.pdbx_description
1 polymer ?
#
loop_
_entity_poly.entity_id
_entity_poly.type
_entity_poly.pdbx_seq_one_letter_code
_entity_poly.pdbx_strand_id
1 'polypeptide(L)'
;MDAASPTNWDDDVQIDKAETYEALQRSLARNEGFGIFLVRCVEGERDRLIARLQRDLPKQPMAKLELKTALEDGNLYNRVAAKLQEQPNLEVLFIDGLEKSFEAYIKPGYGGQGDYYKMDSVPRVLGHLNLQRERFRNDFPVSLVFFLSAFGLKYMARRSPDFFDWRSGIYEFVADRETVEKLSQAMYGDYEEYLQWSHGQRLDRIRAIQALLEEDLQTSDRKASLAFEQGNILAADQQ
;
A
#
# COMPACT_ATOMS: atom_id res chain seq x y z
N MET A 1 51.25 -11.69 -7.48
CA MET A 1 50.01 -12.45 -7.72
C MET A 1 49.01 -11.90 -6.74
N ASP A 2 48.27 -10.88 -7.17
CA ASP A 2 47.23 -10.25 -6.35
C ASP A 2 45.97 -11.10 -6.43
N ALA A 3 45.56 -11.65 -5.30
CA ALA A 3 44.30 -12.35 -5.17
C ALA A 3 43.18 -11.30 -5.13
N ALA A 4 42.40 -11.23 -6.20
CA ALA A 4 41.17 -10.46 -6.22
C ALA A 4 40.23 -10.98 -5.13
N SER A 5 39.88 -10.12 -4.17
CA SER A 5 38.81 -10.38 -3.22
C SER A 5 37.51 -10.64 -3.99
N PRO A 6 36.73 -11.68 -3.65
CA PRO A 6 35.46 -11.92 -4.31
C PRO A 6 34.51 -10.76 -3.99
N THR A 7 34.07 -10.06 -5.03
CA THR A 7 33.02 -9.06 -4.93
C THR A 7 31.80 -9.71 -4.28
N ASN A 8 31.40 -9.22 -3.11
CA ASN A 8 30.20 -9.65 -2.43
C ASN A 8 28.99 -9.11 -3.22
N TRP A 9 28.40 -9.94 -4.07
CA TRP A 9 27.19 -9.59 -4.82
C TRP A 9 25.92 -9.55 -3.94
N ASP A 10 26.06 -9.86 -2.64
CA ASP A 10 25.02 -9.76 -1.61
C ASP A 10 25.00 -8.41 -0.89
N ASP A 11 25.78 -7.42 -1.33
CA ASP A 11 25.50 -6.03 -0.98
C ASP A 11 24.26 -5.59 -1.80
N ASP A 12 23.12 -6.11 -1.36
CA ASP A 12 21.77 -5.80 -1.83
C ASP A 12 21.68 -4.30 -2.09
N VAL A 13 21.19 -3.94 -3.27
CA VAL A 13 20.88 -2.56 -3.67
C VAL A 13 19.97 -1.98 -2.58
N GLN A 14 20.55 -1.28 -1.61
CA GLN A 14 19.79 -0.45 -0.70
C GLN A 14 19.20 0.65 -1.57
N ILE A 15 17.92 0.50 -1.92
CA ILE A 15 17.16 1.54 -2.60
C ILE A 15 17.29 2.79 -1.75
N ASP A 16 18.02 3.78 -2.26
CA ASP A 16 18.25 5.02 -1.53
C ASP A 16 16.91 5.74 -1.39
N LYS A 17 16.40 5.80 -0.16
CA LYS A 17 15.14 6.51 0.15
C LYS A 17 15.22 7.98 -0.23
N ALA A 18 16.41 8.60 -0.17
CA ALA A 18 16.60 9.99 -0.57
C ALA A 18 16.47 10.13 -2.09
N GLU A 19 17.15 9.29 -2.87
CA GLU A 19 17.02 9.29 -4.33
C GLU A 19 15.58 9.02 -4.77
N THR A 20 14.91 8.05 -4.14
CA THR A 20 13.50 7.71 -4.39
C THR A 20 12.59 8.90 -4.08
N TYR A 21 12.84 9.59 -2.97
CA TYR A 21 12.11 10.80 -2.61
C TYR A 21 12.29 11.91 -3.64
N GLU A 22 13.54 12.20 -4.03
CA GLU A 22 13.84 13.23 -5.02
C GLU A 22 13.21 12.91 -6.37
N ALA A 23 13.18 11.63 -6.75
CA ALA A 23 12.53 11.19 -7.98
C ALA A 23 11.00 11.40 -7.91
N LEU A 24 10.35 11.07 -6.79
CA LEU A 24 8.92 11.32 -6.59
C LEU A 24 8.62 12.82 -6.64
N GLN A 25 9.38 13.63 -5.89
CA GLN A 25 9.23 15.08 -5.87
C GLN A 25 9.39 15.67 -7.27
N ARG A 26 10.43 15.27 -8.00
CA ARG A 26 10.69 15.73 -9.37
C ARG A 26 9.58 15.36 -10.34
N SER A 27 9.01 14.16 -10.21
CA SER A 27 7.92 13.73 -11.07
C SER A 27 6.62 14.48 -10.78
N LEU A 28 6.26 14.66 -9.50
CA LEU A 28 5.09 15.45 -9.13
C LEU A 28 5.20 16.92 -9.56
N ALA A 29 6.39 17.52 -9.40
CA ALA A 29 6.63 18.90 -9.78
C ALA A 29 6.56 19.16 -11.29
N ARG A 30 6.82 18.14 -12.12
CA ARG A 30 6.78 18.24 -13.60
C ARG A 30 5.47 17.73 -14.20
N ASN A 31 4.64 17.04 -13.43
CA ASN A 31 3.42 16.45 -13.96
C ASN A 31 2.33 17.51 -14.05
N GLU A 32 1.97 17.89 -15.27
CA GLU A 32 0.85 18.79 -15.53
C GLU A 32 -0.42 17.97 -15.82
N GLY A 33 -1.43 18.11 -14.96
CA GLY A 33 -2.71 17.43 -15.10
C GLY A 33 -2.74 16.02 -14.52
N PHE A 34 -3.33 15.07 -15.26
CA PHE A 34 -3.56 13.71 -14.78
C PHE A 34 -2.27 12.90 -14.65
N GLY A 35 -2.11 12.22 -13.52
CA GLY A 35 -1.06 11.22 -13.33
C GLY A 35 -1.46 10.20 -12.27
N ILE A 36 -0.95 8.97 -12.37
CA ILE A 36 -1.15 7.94 -11.35
C ILE A 36 0.23 7.57 -10.77
N PHE A 37 0.46 7.88 -9.52
CA PHE A 37 1.70 7.56 -8.82
C PHE A 37 1.41 6.54 -7.73
N LEU A 38 2.22 5.49 -7.67
CA LEU A 38 2.11 4.45 -6.66
C LEU A 38 3.29 4.57 -5.70
N VAL A 39 3.00 4.78 -4.42
CA VAL A 39 4.02 4.91 -3.37
C VAL A 39 3.87 3.75 -2.42
N ARG A 40 4.88 2.88 -2.41
CA ARG A 40 5.01 1.81 -1.42
C ARG A 40 5.76 2.34 -0.21
N CYS A 41 5.17 2.23 0.97
CA CYS A 41 5.83 2.50 2.24
C CYS A 41 5.10 1.79 3.39
N VAL A 42 5.80 1.63 4.52
CA VAL A 42 5.19 1.15 5.75
C VAL A 42 4.28 2.22 6.36
N GLU A 43 3.28 1.80 7.13
CA GLU A 43 2.21 2.68 7.66
C GLU A 43 2.74 3.96 8.34
N GLY A 44 3.79 3.84 9.17
CA GLY A 44 4.38 4.97 9.90
C GLY A 44 5.12 6.01 9.05
N GLU A 45 5.36 5.74 7.77
CA GLU A 45 6.07 6.67 6.86
C GLU A 45 5.13 7.55 6.03
N ARG A 46 3.86 7.14 5.84
CA ARG A 46 2.90 7.80 4.94
C ARG A 46 2.71 9.29 5.25
N ASP A 47 2.31 9.61 6.48
CA ASP A 47 2.04 11.00 6.86
C ASP A 47 3.32 11.85 6.88
N ARG A 48 4.48 11.24 7.18
CA ARG A 48 5.77 11.92 7.10
C ARG A 48 6.11 12.30 5.66
N LEU A 49 5.88 11.40 4.70
CA LEU A 49 6.09 11.66 3.28
C LEU A 49 5.14 12.74 2.76
N ILE A 50 3.85 12.68 3.12
CA ILE A 50 2.86 13.70 2.75
C ILE A 50 3.28 15.08 3.27
N ALA A 51 3.59 15.19 4.56
CA ALA A 51 4.01 16.45 5.17
C ALA A 51 5.29 17.00 4.52
N ARG A 52 6.24 16.11 4.19
CA ARG A 52 7.48 16.47 3.50
C ARG A 52 7.20 17.02 2.09
N LEU A 53 6.38 16.33 1.30
CA LEU A 53 5.99 16.77 -0.06
C LEU A 53 5.28 18.12 -0.04
N GLN A 54 4.33 18.32 0.89
CA GLN A 54 3.62 19.60 1.03
C GLN A 54 4.57 20.76 1.38
N ARG A 55 5.57 20.51 2.21
CA ARG A 55 6.59 21.50 2.57
C ARG A 55 7.54 21.80 1.40
N ASP A 56 7.97 20.77 0.68
CA ASP A 56 9.00 20.88 -0.36
C ASP A 56 8.41 21.30 -1.72
N LEU A 57 7.08 21.23 -1.90
CA LEU A 57 6.32 21.69 -3.07
C LEU A 57 5.19 22.67 -2.67
N PRO A 58 5.49 23.81 -2.04
CA PRO A 58 4.49 24.68 -1.40
C PRO A 58 3.56 25.40 -2.38
N LYS A 59 3.92 25.42 -3.67
CA LYS A 59 3.13 26.07 -4.74
C LYS A 59 2.12 25.13 -5.41
N GLN A 60 2.18 23.84 -5.10
CA GLN A 60 1.33 22.81 -5.69
C GLN A 60 0.27 22.41 -4.67
N PRO A 61 -1.01 22.77 -4.83
CA PRO A 61 -2.03 22.44 -3.85
C PRO A 61 -2.22 20.93 -3.72
N MET A 62 -2.08 20.42 -2.49
CA MET A 62 -2.17 18.99 -2.20
C MET A 62 -3.12 18.70 -1.05
N ALA A 63 -3.83 17.57 -1.13
CA ALA A 63 -4.78 17.13 -0.12
C ALA A 63 -4.75 15.61 0.02
N LYS A 64 -5.19 15.13 1.19
CA LYS A 64 -5.38 13.70 1.47
C LYS A 64 -6.86 13.34 1.37
N LEU A 65 -7.14 12.25 0.67
CA LEU A 65 -8.37 11.48 0.74
C LEU A 65 -8.07 10.21 1.53
N GLU A 66 -8.54 10.18 2.78
CA GLU A 66 -8.36 9.04 3.68
C GLU A 66 -9.61 8.14 3.65
N LEU A 67 -9.43 6.89 3.26
CA LEU A 67 -10.47 5.87 3.24
C LEU A 67 -10.45 5.10 4.56
N LYS A 68 -11.25 5.58 5.53
CA LYS A 68 -11.30 5.00 6.89
C LYS A 68 -11.94 3.62 6.95
N THR A 69 -12.78 3.29 5.97
CA THR A 69 -13.49 2.03 5.83
C THR A 69 -13.42 1.53 4.38
N ALA A 70 -13.74 0.26 4.17
CA ALA A 70 -13.90 -0.30 2.84
C ALA A 70 -14.92 0.49 2.00
N LEU A 71 -14.66 0.62 0.70
CA LEU A 71 -15.60 1.13 -0.28
C LEU A 71 -16.51 -0.01 -0.74
N GLU A 72 -17.61 -0.24 -0.02
CA GLU A 72 -18.61 -1.29 -0.33
C GLU A 72 -19.22 -1.14 -1.74
N ASP A 73 -19.35 0.11 -2.18
CA ASP A 73 -19.81 0.49 -3.53
C ASP A 73 -18.69 0.39 -4.58
N GLY A 74 -17.43 0.14 -4.16
CA GLY A 74 -16.24 0.13 -4.99
C GLY A 74 -15.91 1.46 -5.68
N ASN A 75 -16.62 2.54 -5.40
CA ASN A 75 -16.62 3.72 -6.26
C ASN A 75 -15.64 4.80 -5.77
N LEU A 76 -14.34 4.53 -5.98
CA LEU A 76 -13.28 5.51 -5.72
C LEU A 76 -13.43 6.77 -6.57
N TYR A 77 -13.89 6.63 -7.82
CA TYR A 77 -14.10 7.76 -8.73
C TYR A 77 -14.99 8.83 -8.11
N ASN A 78 -16.11 8.43 -7.50
CA ASN A 78 -17.02 9.37 -6.84
C ASN A 78 -16.37 10.07 -5.65
N ARG A 79 -15.48 9.37 -4.90
CA ARG A 79 -14.77 9.97 -3.77
C ARG A 79 -13.75 11.01 -4.25
N VAL A 80 -13.05 10.73 -5.35
CA VAL A 80 -12.14 11.69 -6.01
C VAL A 80 -12.93 12.88 -6.55
N ALA A 81 -14.02 12.64 -7.28
CA ALA A 81 -14.87 13.70 -7.83
C ALA A 81 -15.40 14.64 -6.74
N ALA A 82 -15.92 14.10 -5.63
CA ALA A 82 -16.39 14.89 -4.50
C ALA A 82 -15.25 15.74 -3.90
N LYS A 83 -14.06 15.15 -3.73
CA LYS A 83 -12.90 15.86 -3.19
C LYS A 83 -12.46 17.03 -4.08
N LEU A 84 -12.49 16.84 -5.39
CA LEU A 84 -12.16 17.89 -6.36
C LEU A 84 -13.26 18.95 -6.48
N GLN A 85 -14.53 18.61 -6.23
CA GLN A 85 -15.59 19.61 -6.11
C GLN A 85 -15.42 20.49 -4.88
N GLU A 86 -15.00 19.92 -3.75
CA GLU A 86 -14.67 20.67 -2.53
C GLU A 86 -13.42 21.55 -2.69
N GLN A 87 -12.44 21.07 -3.46
CA GLN A 87 -11.13 21.71 -3.65
C GLN A 87 -10.77 21.76 -5.14
N PRO A 88 -11.36 22.71 -5.92
CA PRO A 88 -11.24 22.72 -7.38
C PRO A 88 -9.84 23.06 -7.90
N ASN A 89 -8.99 23.68 -7.06
CA ASN A 89 -7.62 24.05 -7.41
C ASN A 89 -6.59 22.98 -7.00
N LEU A 90 -7.04 21.77 -6.65
CA LEU A 90 -6.15 20.71 -6.23
C LEU A 90 -5.31 20.21 -7.40
N GLU A 91 -4.00 20.04 -7.21
CA GLU A 91 -3.11 19.47 -8.23
C GLU A 91 -2.66 18.05 -7.88
N VAL A 92 -2.55 17.72 -6.60
CA VAL A 92 -2.17 16.39 -6.11
C VAL A 92 -3.16 15.90 -5.07
N LEU A 93 -3.70 14.69 -5.28
CA LEU A 93 -4.55 14.01 -4.33
C LEU A 93 -3.86 12.73 -3.83
N PHE A 94 -3.49 12.72 -2.55
CA PHE A 94 -3.03 11.53 -1.87
C PHE A 94 -4.22 10.63 -1.51
N ILE A 95 -4.19 9.38 -1.94
CA ILE A 95 -5.20 8.36 -1.66
C ILE A 95 -4.61 7.36 -0.68
N ASP A 96 -5.20 7.27 0.49
CA ASP A 96 -4.77 6.39 1.58
C ASP A 96 -5.94 5.49 2.04
N GLY A 97 -5.62 4.29 2.49
CA GLY A 97 -6.61 3.33 2.99
C GLY A 97 -7.37 2.54 1.92
N LEU A 98 -6.98 2.60 0.65
CA LEU A 98 -7.62 1.80 -0.41
C LEU A 98 -7.63 0.29 -0.07
N GLU A 99 -6.57 -0.17 0.58
CA GLU A 99 -6.34 -1.56 1.00
C GLU A 99 -7.44 -2.10 1.93
N LYS A 100 -8.17 -1.23 2.65
CA LYS A 100 -9.33 -1.63 3.45
C LYS A 100 -10.41 -2.31 2.61
N SER A 101 -10.49 -1.96 1.32
CA SER A 101 -11.47 -2.54 0.40
C SER A 101 -11.04 -3.90 -0.17
N PHE A 102 -9.86 -4.40 0.18
CA PHE A 102 -9.37 -5.70 -0.29
C PHE A 102 -9.80 -6.84 0.65
N GLU A 103 -10.10 -6.53 1.92
CA GLU A 103 -10.21 -7.50 3.02
C GLU A 103 -11.20 -8.62 2.80
N ALA A 104 -12.42 -8.30 2.33
CA ALA A 104 -13.45 -9.30 2.06
C ALA A 104 -13.03 -10.34 0.99
N TYR A 105 -11.98 -10.05 0.23
CA TYR A 105 -11.46 -10.88 -0.86
C TYR A 105 -10.17 -11.60 -0.47
N ILE A 106 -9.64 -11.32 0.71
CA ILE A 106 -8.45 -11.93 1.26
C ILE A 106 -8.91 -13.19 2.02
N LYS A 107 -8.82 -14.34 1.35
CA LYS A 107 -9.15 -15.63 1.97
C LYS A 107 -7.90 -16.32 2.50
N PRO A 108 -7.89 -16.82 3.75
CA PRO A 108 -6.83 -17.72 4.19
C PRO A 108 -6.89 -19.00 3.36
N GLY A 109 -5.79 -19.35 2.70
CA GLY A 109 -5.65 -20.65 2.04
C GLY A 109 -5.21 -21.71 3.04
N TYR A 110 -5.50 -22.98 2.71
CA TYR A 110 -5.07 -24.11 3.51
C TYR A 110 -3.53 -24.26 3.45
N GLY A 111 -2.87 -24.40 4.61
CA GLY A 111 -1.43 -24.69 4.68
C GLY A 111 -0.48 -23.49 4.55
N GLY A 112 -0.93 -22.25 4.82
CA GLY A 112 -0.07 -21.06 4.79
C GLY A 112 0.28 -20.56 3.38
N GLN A 113 -0.03 -21.34 2.34
CA GLN A 113 -0.07 -20.89 0.95
C GLN A 113 -1.43 -20.27 0.67
N GLY A 114 -1.77 -19.22 1.41
CA GLY A 114 -2.94 -18.41 1.10
C GLY A 114 -2.92 -18.03 -0.36
N ASP A 115 -3.86 -18.58 -1.13
CA ASP A 115 -4.00 -18.23 -2.53
C ASP A 115 -4.77 -16.91 -2.60
N TYR A 116 -4.22 -15.89 -1.90
CA TYR A 116 -4.73 -14.52 -1.78
C TYR A 116 -4.86 -13.87 -3.16
N TYR A 117 -4.19 -14.45 -4.15
CA TYR A 117 -4.17 -14.03 -5.54
C TYR A 117 -5.07 -14.90 -6.43
N LYS A 118 -5.87 -15.83 -5.87
CA LYS A 118 -6.89 -16.55 -6.65
C LYS A 118 -7.74 -15.55 -7.39
N MET A 119 -7.83 -15.76 -8.69
CA MET A 119 -8.53 -14.82 -9.55
C MET A 119 -10.06 -14.93 -9.46
N ASP A 120 -10.58 -15.81 -8.62
CA ASP A 120 -12.00 -16.16 -8.53
C ASP A 120 -12.90 -14.98 -8.12
N SER A 121 -12.36 -13.97 -7.43
CA SER A 121 -13.11 -12.76 -7.05
C SER A 121 -12.25 -11.50 -7.01
N VAL A 122 -12.53 -10.51 -7.86
CA VAL A 122 -11.83 -9.22 -7.89
C VAL A 122 -12.53 -8.25 -6.92
N PRO A 123 -11.81 -7.54 -6.04
CA PRO A 123 -12.44 -6.50 -5.24
C PRO A 123 -13.17 -5.48 -6.11
N ARG A 124 -14.40 -5.12 -5.73
CA ARG A 124 -15.24 -4.18 -6.49
C ARG A 124 -14.49 -2.90 -6.84
N VAL A 125 -13.71 -2.37 -5.89
CA VAL A 125 -12.90 -1.16 -6.10
C VAL A 125 -11.89 -1.32 -7.23
N LEU A 126 -11.22 -2.47 -7.33
CA LEU A 126 -10.23 -2.73 -8.39
C LEU A 126 -10.90 -2.97 -9.74
N GLY A 127 -12.06 -3.63 -9.76
CA GLY A 127 -12.89 -3.75 -10.95
C GLY A 127 -13.33 -2.37 -11.48
N HIS A 128 -13.78 -1.49 -10.58
CA HIS A 128 -14.18 -0.14 -10.94
C HIS A 128 -13.00 0.70 -11.44
N LEU A 129 -11.82 0.60 -10.81
CA LEU A 129 -10.60 1.26 -11.29
C LEU A 129 -10.29 0.89 -12.75
N ASN A 130 -10.33 -0.41 -13.08
CA ASN A 130 -10.10 -0.86 -14.45
C ASN A 130 -11.17 -0.35 -15.43
N LEU A 131 -12.45 -0.45 -15.04
CA LEU A 131 -13.58 -0.03 -15.89
C LEU A 131 -13.62 1.48 -16.12
N GLN A 132 -13.17 2.28 -15.14
CA GLN A 132 -13.24 3.74 -15.17
C GLN A 132 -11.91 4.41 -15.49
N ARG A 133 -10.84 3.66 -15.83
CA ARG A 133 -9.48 4.21 -16.05
C ARG A 133 -9.46 5.42 -17.00
N GLU A 134 -10.22 5.36 -18.10
CA GLU A 134 -10.29 6.44 -19.09
C GLU A 134 -11.00 7.67 -18.53
N ARG A 135 -12.04 7.45 -17.72
CA ARG A 135 -12.75 8.54 -17.04
C ARG A 135 -11.86 9.22 -16.01
N PHE A 136 -11.07 8.47 -15.24
CA PHE A 136 -10.08 9.06 -14.32
C PHE A 136 -9.17 10.05 -15.06
N ARG A 137 -8.65 9.66 -16.23
CA ARG A 137 -7.78 10.52 -17.04
C ARG A 137 -8.48 11.73 -17.64
N ASN A 138 -9.69 11.52 -18.17
CA ASN A 138 -10.40 12.56 -18.91
C ASN A 138 -11.07 13.58 -17.98
N ASP A 139 -11.55 13.12 -16.82
CA ASP A 139 -12.37 13.93 -15.92
C ASP A 139 -11.56 14.60 -14.81
N PHE A 140 -10.39 14.06 -14.46
CA PHE A 140 -9.58 14.56 -13.34
C PHE A 140 -8.21 15.06 -13.80
N PRO A 141 -8.01 16.38 -13.95
CA PRO A 141 -6.71 16.95 -14.31
C PRO A 141 -5.78 17.06 -13.09
N VAL A 142 -5.67 15.98 -12.29
CA VAL A 142 -4.88 15.95 -11.05
C VAL A 142 -4.01 14.70 -10.96
N SER A 143 -2.91 14.80 -10.22
CA SER A 143 -2.06 13.67 -9.89
C SER A 143 -2.66 12.88 -8.72
N LEU A 144 -2.99 11.61 -8.95
CA LEU A 144 -3.45 10.68 -7.92
C LEU A 144 -2.26 9.89 -7.38
N VAL A 145 -1.99 10.03 -6.10
CA VAL A 145 -0.86 9.37 -5.42
C VAL A 145 -1.41 8.34 -4.45
N PHE A 146 -1.31 7.06 -4.80
CA PHE A 146 -1.78 5.95 -3.97
C PHE A 146 -0.68 5.53 -3.00
N PHE A 147 -0.94 5.64 -1.70
CA PHE A 147 -0.09 5.04 -0.67
C PHE A 147 -0.54 3.62 -0.40
N LEU A 148 0.38 2.66 -0.57
CA LEU A 148 0.11 1.23 -0.45
C LEU A 148 1.21 0.58 0.39
N SER A 149 0.88 -0.54 1.05
CA SER A 149 1.90 -1.45 1.56
C SER A 149 2.52 -2.28 0.41
N ALA A 150 3.57 -3.05 0.72
CA ALA A 150 4.12 -4.04 -0.22
C ALA A 150 3.02 -4.99 -0.74
N PHE A 151 2.16 -5.46 0.16
CA PHE A 151 1.00 -6.27 -0.18
C PHE A 151 0.04 -5.54 -1.12
N GLY A 152 -0.39 -4.32 -0.79
CA GLY A 152 -1.35 -3.57 -1.60
C GLY A 152 -0.85 -3.24 -2.99
N LEU A 153 0.43 -2.90 -3.13
CA LEU A 153 1.05 -2.66 -4.44
C LEU A 153 1.02 -3.92 -5.31
N LYS A 154 1.50 -5.04 -4.75
CA LYS A 154 1.53 -6.34 -5.43
C LYS A 154 0.12 -6.85 -5.76
N TYR A 155 -0.83 -6.63 -4.86
CA TYR A 155 -2.21 -7.01 -5.03
C TYR A 155 -2.87 -6.20 -6.15
N MET A 156 -2.70 -4.88 -6.16
CA MET A 156 -3.21 -4.00 -7.22
C MET A 156 -2.60 -4.36 -8.59
N ALA A 157 -1.29 -4.57 -8.67
CA ALA A 157 -0.62 -4.95 -9.91
C ALA A 157 -1.20 -6.23 -10.55
N ARG A 158 -1.60 -7.19 -9.72
CA ARG A 158 -2.16 -8.48 -10.17
C ARG A 158 -3.65 -8.45 -10.45
N ARG A 159 -4.40 -7.60 -9.74
CA ARG A 159 -5.88 -7.63 -9.73
C ARG A 159 -6.52 -6.47 -10.48
N SER A 160 -5.76 -5.42 -10.79
CA SER A 160 -6.15 -4.32 -11.67
C SER A 160 -5.01 -3.96 -12.65
N PRO A 161 -4.57 -4.89 -13.51
CA PRO A 161 -3.40 -4.68 -14.38
C PRO A 161 -3.60 -3.51 -15.35
N ASP A 162 -4.79 -3.38 -15.96
CA ASP A 162 -5.07 -2.27 -16.90
C ASP A 162 -4.93 -0.89 -16.25
N PHE A 163 -5.46 -0.73 -15.04
CA PHE A 163 -5.29 0.51 -14.27
C PHE A 163 -3.83 0.69 -13.83
N PHE A 164 -3.18 -0.39 -13.41
CA PHE A 164 -1.79 -0.37 -12.98
C PHE A 164 -0.84 0.04 -14.12
N ASP A 165 -1.13 -0.35 -15.37
CA ASP A 165 -0.36 0.02 -16.56
C ASP A 165 -0.46 1.51 -16.93
N TRP A 166 -1.44 2.22 -16.35
CA TRP A 166 -1.59 3.66 -16.52
C TRP A 166 -0.79 4.48 -15.50
N ARG A 167 -0.02 3.82 -14.63
CA ARG A 167 0.87 4.49 -13.67
C ARG A 167 1.91 5.35 -14.39
N SER A 168 2.07 6.56 -13.90
CA SER A 168 3.15 7.49 -14.23
C SER A 168 4.46 7.14 -13.50
N GLY A 169 4.40 6.44 -12.36
CA GLY A 169 5.59 5.99 -11.64
C GLY A 169 5.28 5.13 -10.41
N ILE A 170 6.26 4.30 -10.01
CA ILE A 170 6.29 3.56 -8.75
C ILE A 170 7.48 4.07 -7.93
N TYR A 171 7.26 4.33 -6.65
CA TYR A 171 8.27 4.79 -5.71
C TYR A 171 8.23 3.93 -4.47
N GLU A 172 9.32 3.22 -4.19
CA GLU A 172 9.38 2.22 -3.13
C GLU A 172 10.29 2.69 -1.99
N PHE A 173 9.68 3.05 -0.87
CA PHE A 173 10.37 3.37 0.37
C PHE A 173 10.51 2.08 1.20
N VAL A 174 11.49 1.26 0.85
CA VAL A 174 11.74 -0.03 1.52
C VAL A 174 12.21 0.21 2.96
N ALA A 175 11.50 -0.35 3.93
CA ALA A 175 11.88 -0.24 5.33
C ALA A 175 13.19 -1.00 5.62
N ASP A 176 14.05 -0.44 6.47
CA ASP A 176 15.27 -1.12 6.91
C ASP A 176 14.94 -2.32 7.81
N ARG A 177 15.94 -3.18 8.02
CA ARG A 177 15.78 -4.44 8.77
C ARG A 177 15.27 -4.21 10.19
N GLU A 178 15.75 -3.17 10.87
CA GLU A 178 15.37 -2.83 12.24
C GLU A 178 13.89 -2.39 12.31
N THR A 179 13.47 -1.55 11.37
CA THR A 179 12.09 -1.09 11.24
C THR A 179 11.16 -2.26 10.96
N VAL A 180 11.50 -3.12 10.00
CA VAL A 180 10.73 -4.33 9.67
C VAL A 180 10.63 -5.27 10.88
N GLU A 181 11.73 -5.44 11.62
CA GLU A 181 11.75 -6.24 12.85
C GLU A 181 10.80 -5.69 13.91
N LYS A 182 10.93 -4.40 14.22
CA LYS A 182 10.13 -3.72 15.23
C LYS A 182 8.65 -3.76 14.90
N LEU A 183 8.29 -3.51 13.64
CA LEU A 183 6.90 -3.59 13.18
C LEU A 183 6.36 -5.02 13.28
N SER A 184 7.17 -6.03 12.97
CA SER A 184 6.78 -7.44 13.11
C SER A 184 6.54 -7.82 14.56
N GLN A 185 7.45 -7.44 15.46
CA GLN A 185 7.31 -7.71 16.89
C GLN A 185 6.07 -7.05 17.49
N ALA A 186 5.70 -5.85 17.01
CA ALA A 186 4.48 -5.16 17.43
C ALA A 186 3.17 -5.84 16.99
N MET A 187 3.23 -6.86 16.12
CA MET A 187 2.08 -7.67 15.73
C MET A 187 1.85 -8.87 16.64
N TYR A 188 2.85 -9.26 17.44
CA TYR A 188 2.73 -10.39 18.35
C TYR A 188 1.82 -10.01 19.53
N GLY A 189 0.95 -10.92 19.93
CA GLY A 189 -0.05 -10.70 20.96
C GLY A 189 -0.59 -12.00 21.53
N ASP A 190 -1.55 -11.87 22.44
CA ASP A 190 -2.18 -13.02 23.08
C ASP A 190 -3.51 -13.37 22.39
N TYR A 191 -3.76 -14.68 22.22
CA TYR A 191 -5.02 -15.17 21.69
C TYR A 191 -6.23 -14.70 22.50
N GLU A 192 -6.11 -14.64 23.83
CA GLU A 192 -7.19 -14.18 24.71
C GLU A 192 -7.53 -12.70 24.50
N GLU A 193 -6.55 -11.87 24.11
CA GLU A 193 -6.79 -10.48 23.73
C GLU A 193 -7.57 -10.40 22.41
N TYR A 194 -7.24 -11.26 21.44
CA TYR A 194 -7.92 -11.29 20.15
C TYR A 194 -9.41 -11.65 20.28
N LEU A 195 -9.78 -12.49 21.24
CA LEU A 195 -11.19 -12.81 21.52
C LEU A 195 -12.01 -11.59 21.97
N GLN A 196 -11.36 -10.57 22.55
CA GLN A 196 -12.02 -9.34 23.01
C GLN A 196 -12.11 -8.26 21.93
N TRP A 197 -11.39 -8.42 20.82
CA TRP A 197 -11.40 -7.46 19.73
C TRP A 197 -12.69 -7.53 18.93
N SER A 198 -13.12 -6.38 18.41
CA SER A 198 -14.15 -6.34 17.36
C SER A 198 -13.63 -6.94 16.06
N HIS A 199 -14.55 -7.39 15.21
CA HIS A 199 -14.24 -7.86 13.85
C HIS A 199 -13.35 -6.86 13.08
N GLY A 200 -13.66 -5.56 13.14
CA GLY A 200 -12.87 -4.52 12.49
C GLY A 200 -11.42 -4.42 13.00
N GLN A 201 -11.19 -4.57 14.30
CA GLN A 201 -9.84 -4.56 14.88
C GLN A 201 -9.03 -5.78 14.44
N ARG A 202 -9.67 -6.95 14.35
CA ARG A 202 -9.04 -8.17 13.84
C ARG A 202 -8.66 -8.03 12.37
N LEU A 203 -9.55 -7.47 11.55
CA LEU A 203 -9.27 -7.19 10.13
C LEU A 203 -8.12 -6.20 9.95
N ASP A 204 -8.13 -5.07 10.68
CA ASP A 204 -7.03 -4.10 10.63
C ASP A 204 -5.70 -4.77 11.02
N ARG A 205 -5.69 -5.68 12.00
CA ARG A 205 -4.49 -6.44 12.37
C ARG A 205 -4.04 -7.43 11.30
N ILE A 206 -4.97 -8.18 10.71
CA ILE A 206 -4.68 -9.11 9.61
C ILE A 206 -4.05 -8.35 8.44
N ARG A 207 -4.57 -7.17 8.10
CA ARG A 207 -4.03 -6.32 7.03
C ARG A 207 -2.60 -5.86 7.34
N ALA A 208 -2.35 -5.42 8.56
CA ALA A 208 -1.00 -5.02 9.00
C ALA A 208 0.00 -6.19 8.92
N ILE A 209 -0.42 -7.40 9.32
CA ILE A 209 0.40 -8.61 9.19
C ILE A 209 0.70 -8.92 7.71
N GLN A 210 -0.28 -8.79 6.82
CA GLN A 210 -0.08 -9.07 5.39
C GLN A 210 0.86 -8.09 4.72
N ALA A 211 0.76 -6.80 5.06
CA ALA A 211 1.72 -5.80 4.65
C ALA A 211 3.15 -6.23 5.01
N LEU A 212 3.36 -6.69 6.26
CA LEU A 212 4.68 -7.10 6.76
C LEU A 212 5.19 -8.41 6.15
N LEU A 213 4.31 -9.38 5.86
CA LEU A 213 4.69 -10.64 5.22
C LEU A 213 5.32 -10.45 3.83
N GLU A 214 4.94 -9.37 3.15
CA GLU A 214 5.42 -9.00 1.81
C GLU A 214 6.60 -8.01 1.84
N GLU A 215 7.12 -7.62 3.01
CA GLU A 215 8.30 -6.74 3.08
C GLU A 215 9.60 -7.44 2.66
N ASP A 216 10.50 -6.69 2.02
CA ASP A 216 11.69 -7.24 1.34
C ASP A 216 12.68 -7.84 2.33
N LEU A 217 12.89 -7.17 3.47
CA LEU A 217 13.84 -7.57 4.51
C LEU A 217 13.21 -8.49 5.57
N GLN A 218 12.10 -9.16 5.25
CA GLN A 218 11.56 -10.21 6.10
C GLN A 218 12.40 -11.49 6.07
N THR A 219 12.44 -12.16 7.23
CA THR A 219 13.13 -13.45 7.40
C THR A 219 12.10 -14.58 7.46
N SER A 220 12.48 -15.79 7.06
CA SER A 220 11.60 -16.96 7.14
C SER A 220 11.01 -17.19 8.53
N ASP A 221 11.81 -17.03 9.60
CA ASP A 221 11.35 -17.23 10.97
C ASP A 221 10.26 -16.21 11.36
N ARG A 222 10.52 -14.92 11.15
CA ARG A 222 9.52 -13.87 11.39
C ARG A 222 8.27 -14.02 10.51
N LYS A 223 8.40 -14.45 9.25
CA LYS A 223 7.24 -14.77 8.40
C LYS A 223 6.42 -15.91 8.99
N ALA A 224 7.06 -16.96 9.50
CA ALA A 224 6.37 -18.06 10.16
C ALA A 224 5.63 -17.58 11.43
N SER A 225 6.27 -16.76 12.26
CA SER A 225 5.63 -16.16 13.44
C SER A 225 4.45 -15.25 13.07
N LEU A 226 4.59 -14.39 12.06
CA LEU A 226 3.51 -13.53 11.58
C LEU A 226 2.34 -14.34 11.01
N ALA A 227 2.62 -15.42 10.27
CA ALA A 227 1.58 -16.32 9.77
C ALA A 227 0.86 -17.05 10.91
N PHE A 228 1.59 -17.43 11.97
CA PHE A 228 1.00 -18.01 13.18
C PHE A 228 0.06 -17.01 13.87
N GLU A 229 0.49 -15.76 14.08
CA GLU A 229 -0.37 -14.71 14.64
C GLU A 229 -1.62 -14.46 13.80
N GLN A 230 -1.47 -14.40 12.47
CA GLN A 230 -2.62 -14.27 11.58
C GLN A 230 -3.61 -15.43 11.74
N GLY A 231 -3.12 -16.66 11.88
CA GLY A 231 -3.95 -17.84 12.15
C GLY A 231 -4.74 -17.72 13.45
N ASN A 232 -4.08 -17.25 14.52
CA ASN A 232 -4.73 -16.99 15.81
C ASN A 232 -5.86 -15.96 15.70
N ILE A 233 -5.61 -14.84 15.01
CA ILE A 233 -6.63 -13.79 14.84
C ILE A 233 -7.82 -14.29 14.01
N LEU A 234 -7.57 -15.05 12.94
CA LEU A 234 -8.62 -15.64 12.10
C LEU A 234 -9.45 -16.67 12.86
N ALA A 235 -8.83 -17.47 13.72
CA ALA A 235 -9.55 -18.42 14.57
C ALA A 235 -10.44 -17.71 15.60
N ALA A 236 -9.96 -16.62 16.20
CA ALA A 236 -10.73 -15.79 17.12
C ALA A 236 -11.93 -15.09 16.45
N ASP A 237 -11.87 -14.80 15.15
CA ASP A 237 -12.96 -14.16 14.40
C ASP A 237 -14.12 -15.10 14.06
N GLN A 238 -13.92 -16.42 14.19
CA GLN A 238 -14.94 -17.45 13.91
C GLN A 238 -15.76 -17.85 15.14
N GLN A 239 -15.45 -17.32 16.34
CA GLN A 239 -16.16 -17.58 17.59
C GLN A 239 -17.18 -16.49 17.90
#